data_AF-A0A248JS27-F1
#
_entry.id   AF-A0A248JS27-F1
#
_cell.length_a   1.000
_cell.length_b   1.000
_cell.length_c   1.000
_cell.angle_alpha   90.00
_cell.angle_beta   90.00
_cell.angle_gamma   90.00
#
_symmetry.space_group_name_H-M   'P 1'
#
loop_
_entity.id
_entity.type
_entity.pdbx_description
1 polymer ?
#
loop_
_entity_poly.entity_id
_entity_poly.type
_entity_poly.pdbx_seq_one_letter_code
_entity_poly.pdbx_strand_id
1 'polypeptide(L)' 'MACREDATSDCCRPAVVRAYQEMRGKGQPEKFCLEAAITVYRWHHPSPDNLPPEVMAMVTGWVHDGLRH' A
#
# COMPACT_ATOMS: atom_id res chain seq x y z
N MET A 1 -15.79 -9.95 17.26
CA MET A 1 -14.60 -9.08 17.39
C MET A 1 -13.50 -9.93 18.02
N ALA A 2 -12.56 -10.42 17.21
CA ALA A 2 -11.43 -11.22 17.67
C ALA A 2 -10.26 -11.00 16.70
N CYS A 3 -9.23 -10.35 17.21
CA CYS A 3 -7.93 -10.18 16.57
C CYS A 3 -7.32 -11.58 16.37
N ARG A 4 -6.90 -11.93 15.16
CA ARG A 4 -6.09 -13.14 14.91
C ARG A 4 -4.70 -12.70 14.47
N GLU A 5 -3.75 -12.94 15.36
CA GLU A 5 -2.32 -12.62 15.30
C GLU A 5 -1.51 -13.52 14.34
N ASP A 6 -2.09 -13.91 13.20
CA ASP A 6 -1.42 -14.77 12.18
C ASP A 6 -1.66 -14.25 10.75
N ALA A 7 -1.83 -12.93 10.59
CA ALA A 7 -2.25 -12.29 9.34
C ALA A 7 -1.39 -11.06 8.97
N THR A 8 -0.22 -10.90 9.58
CA THR A 8 0.59 -9.67 9.50
C THR A 8 1.47 -9.54 8.25
N SER A 9 1.52 -10.56 7.38
CA SER A 9 2.26 -10.49 6.11
C SER A 9 1.35 -10.32 4.88
N ASP A 10 0.13 -10.87 4.91
CA ASP A 10 -0.80 -10.85 3.75
C ASP A 10 -1.78 -9.66 3.74
N CYS A 11 -1.93 -8.91 4.85
CA CYS A 11 -2.90 -7.83 4.94
C CYS A 11 -2.42 -6.48 4.34
N CYS A 12 -1.11 -6.33 4.11
CA CYS A 12 -0.53 -5.07 3.68
C CYS A 12 -0.83 -4.76 2.21
N ARG A 13 -0.74 -5.76 1.33
CA ARG A 13 -1.07 -5.61 -0.09
C ARG A 13 -2.49 -5.08 -0.34
N PRO A 14 -3.57 -5.70 0.19
CA PRO A 14 -4.92 -5.19 -0.02
C PRO A 14 -5.14 -3.81 0.63
N ALA A 15 -4.51 -3.52 1.77
CA ALA A 15 -4.61 -2.20 2.42
C ALA A 15 -3.97 -1.08 1.58
N VAL A 16 -2.78 -1.35 1.02
CA VAL A 16 -2.03 -0.42 0.14
C VAL A 16 -2.78 -0.19 -1.17
N VAL A 17 -3.29 -1.25 -1.81
CA VAL A 17 -4.06 -1.15 -3.06
C VAL A 17 -5.34 -0.36 -2.85
N ARG A 18 -6.07 -0.62 -1.76
CA ARG A 18 -7.28 0.11 -1.43
C ARG A 18 -7.01 1.60 -1.21
N ALA A 19 -5.95 1.95 -0.47
CA ALA A 19 -5.57 3.35 -0.25
C ALA A 19 -5.27 4.09 -1.57
N TYR A 20 -4.57 3.43 -2.50
CA TYR A 20 -4.32 3.97 -3.84
C TYR A 20 -5.62 4.19 -4.62
N GLN A 21 -6.51 3.19 -4.63
CA GLN A 21 -7.80 3.27 -5.34
C GLN A 21 -8.72 4.36 -4.77
N GLU A 22 -8.77 4.51 -3.44
CA GLU A 22 -9.55 5.56 -2.79
C GLU A 22 -9.05 6.97 -3.17
N MET A 23 -7.73 7.15 -3.25
CA MET A 23 -7.12 8.41 -3.71
C MET A 23 -7.39 8.67 -5.20
N ARG A 24 -7.25 7.65 -6.05
CA ARG A 24 -7.59 7.73 -7.48
C ARG A 24 -9.06 8.05 -7.72
N GLY A 25 -9.97 7.43 -6.96
CA GLY A 25 -11.41 7.70 -7.02
C GLY A 25 -11.77 9.13 -6.63
N LYS A 26 -10.93 9.79 -5.82
CA LYS A 26 -11.03 11.22 -5.49
C LYS A 26 -10.41 12.15 -6.55
N GLY A 27 -9.91 11.61 -7.66
CA GLY A 27 -9.26 12.37 -8.73
C GLY A 27 -7.85 12.85 -8.38
N GLN A 28 -7.19 12.26 -7.37
CA GLN A 28 -5.83 12.64 -7.03
C GLN A 28 -4.84 12.19 -8.10
N PRO A 29 -3.74 12.95 -8.32
CA PRO A 29 -2.68 12.52 -9.20
C PRO A 29 -2.05 11.21 -8.72
N GLU A 30 -1.59 10.39 -9.66
CA GLU A 30 -0.99 9.08 -9.36
C GLU A 30 0.15 9.15 -8.33
N LYS A 31 0.98 10.20 -8.41
CA LYS A 31 2.04 10.47 -7.44
C LYS A 31 1.51 10.51 -6.00
N PHE A 32 0.44 11.25 -5.75
CA PHE A 32 -0.17 11.36 -4.42
C PHE A 32 -0.84 10.07 -3.97
N CYS A 33 -1.39 9.30 -4.93
CA CYS A 33 -1.99 8.00 -4.64
C CYS A 33 -0.93 6.99 -4.18
N LEU A 34 0.23 6.97 -4.85
CA LEU A 34 1.38 6.14 -4.47
C LEU A 34 1.97 6.58 -3.13
N GLU A 35 2.12 7.88 -2.87
CA GLU A 35 2.60 8.38 -1.58
C GLU A 35 1.69 7.97 -0.41
N ALA A 36 0.37 8.02 -0.60
CA ALA A 36 -0.59 7.53 0.40
C ALA A 36 -0.47 6.01 0.62
N ALA A 37 -0.35 5.24 -0.46
CA ALA A 37 -0.19 3.79 -0.39
C ALA A 37 1.11 3.39 0.34
N ILE A 38 2.22 4.07 0.06
CA ILE A 38 3.50 3.92 0.76
C ILE A 38 3.35 4.31 2.23
N THR A 39 2.63 5.38 2.54
CA THR A 39 2.39 5.79 3.93
C THR A 39 1.65 4.69 4.70
N VAL A 40 0.61 4.09 4.12
CA VAL A 40 -0.10 2.95 4.74
C VAL A 40 0.82 1.76 4.95
N TYR A 41 1.73 1.49 4.01
CA TYR A 41 2.74 0.44 4.16
C TYR A 41 3.68 0.73 5.35
N ARG A 42 4.15 1.99 5.51
CA ARG A 42 4.99 2.41 6.65
C ARG A 42 4.30 2.26 7.99
N TRP A 43 3.00 2.55 8.04
CA TRP A 43 2.22 2.41 9.26
C TRP A 43 2.11 0.95 9.71
N HIS A 44 2.01 0.02 8.77
CA HIS A 44 2.00 -1.41 9.07
C HIS A 44 3.40 -1.98 9.32
N HIS A 45 4.41 -1.46 8.63
CA HIS A 45 5.81 -1.85 8.78
C HIS A 45 6.65 -0.61 9.16
N PRO A 46 6.69 -0.24 10.44
CA PRO A 46 7.58 0.79 10.95
C PRO A 46 9.01 0.24 10.99
N SER A 47 9.60 0.03 9.80
CA SER A 47 10.99 -0.39 9.69
C SER A 47 11.89 0.84 9.87
N PRO A 48 12.93 0.76 10.71
CA PRO A 48 13.83 1.90 10.99
C PRO A 48 14.73 2.26 9.80
N ASP A 49 14.88 1.37 8.82
CA ASP A 49 15.58 1.63 7.57
C ASP A 49 14.63 2.30 6.57
N ASN A 50 14.97 3.53 6.18
CA ASN A 50 14.34 4.31 5.12
C ASN A 50 13.82 3.41 4.00
N LEU A 51 12.54 3.54 3.61
CA LEU A 51 11.99 2.70 2.56
C LEU A 51 12.85 2.80 1.31
N PRO A 52 13.49 1.70 0.88
CA PRO A 52 14.26 1.72 -0.33
C PRO A 52 13.32 2.02 -1.52
N PRO A 53 13.86 2.56 -2.63
CA PRO A 53 13.13 2.69 -3.88
C PRO A 53 12.49 1.36 -4.33
N GLU A 54 13.02 0.24 -3.85
CA GLU A 54 12.44 -1.09 -4.00
C GLU A 54 11.00 -1.21 -3.44
N VAL A 55 10.68 -0.60 -2.29
CA VAL A 55 9.31 -0.63 -1.76
C VAL A 55 8.37 0.19 -2.64
N MET A 56 8.82 1.32 -3.18
CA MET A 56 8.01 2.11 -4.11
C MET A 56 7.71 1.30 -5.38
N ALA A 57 8.70 0.60 -5.93
CA ALA A 57 8.52 -0.27 -7.09
C ALA A 57 7.57 -1.44 -6.78
N MET A 58 7.70 -2.05 -5.59
CA MET A 58 6.81 -3.12 -5.12
C MET A 58 5.36 -2.65 -4.97
N VAL A 59 5.13 -1.52 -4.29
CA VAL A 59 3.79 -0.91 -4.12
C VAL A 59 3.19 -0.54 -5.48
N THR A 60 3.99 0.02 -6.38
CA THR A 60 3.58 0.33 -7.76
C THR A 60 3.15 -0.94 -8.51
N GLY A 61 3.93 -2.02 -8.37
CA GLY A 61 3.58 -3.33 -8.90
C GLY A 61 2.24 -3.84 -8.36
N TRP A 62 2.00 -3.71 -7.06
CA TRP A 62 0.74 -4.16 -6.44
C TRP A 62 -0.48 -3.38 -6.92
N VAL A 63 -0.38 -2.06 -7.06
CA VAL A 63 -1.52 -1.23 -7.53
C VAL A 63 -1.79 -1.42 -9.03
N HIS A 64 -0.77 -1.71 -9.83
CA HIS A 64 -0.94 -2.01 -11.26
C HIS A 64 -1.42 -3.43 -11.50
N ASP A 65 -1.00 -4.39 -10.68
CA ASP A 65 -1.47 -5.78 -10.74
C ASP A 65 -2.93 -5.89 -10.30
N GLY A 66 -3.31 -5.19 -9.22
CA GLY A 66 -4.71 -5.13 -8.75
C GLY A 66 -5.66 -4.31 -9.64
N LEU A 67 -5.16 -3.61 -10.66
CA LEU A 67 -5.99 -2.94 -11.68
C LEU A 67 -6.38 -3.90 -12.83
N ARG A 68 -5.81 -5.11 -12.85
CA ARG A 68 -6.18 -6.16 -13.79
C ARG A 68 -7.34 -6.95 -13.14
N HIS A 69 -8.52 -6.85 -13.75
CA HIS A 69 -9.80 -7.54 -13.48
C HIS A 69 -10.87 -6.69 -12.78
#